data_AF-A0A1Y1MRK7-F1
#
_entry.id   AF-A0A1Y1MRK7-F1
#
_cell.length_a   1.000
_cell.length_b   1.000
_cell.length_c   1.000
_cell.angle_alpha   90.00
_cell.angle_beta   90.00
_cell.angle_gamma   90.00
#
_symmetry.space_group_name_H-M   'P 1'
#
loop_
_entity.id
_entity.type
_entity.pdbx_description
1 polymer ?
#
loop_
_entity_poly.entity_id
_entity_poly.type
_entity_poly.pdbx_seq_one_letter_code
_entity_poly.pdbx_strand_id
1 'polypeptide(L)'
;MHELHMGWFRRTRLGDRAVILQAMDRAILREGGVEILSTDNLRHACLIRGLNPMNMKNEDMVNWLKGWIAVSSEIDKDSLSLLLHCPILLAYNEPTNWQLIYDTKQPKL
;
A
#
# COMPACT_ATOMS: atom_id res chain seq x y z
N MET A 1 7.62 -20.61 -27.52
CA MET A 1 7.46 -20.14 -26.12
C MET A 1 5.97 -19.97 -25.80
N HIS A 2 5.23 -21.07 -25.62
CA HIS A 2 3.75 -21.05 -25.51
C HIS A 2 3.19 -21.91 -24.38
N GLU A 3 3.92 -22.06 -23.27
CA GLU A 3 3.44 -22.81 -22.08
C GLU A 3 3.79 -22.15 -20.73
N LEU A 4 4.15 -20.86 -20.72
CA LEU A 4 4.25 -20.13 -19.45
C LEU A 4 2.81 -19.75 -19.02
N HIS A 5 2.26 -20.53 -18.10
CA HIS A 5 0.93 -20.34 -17.55
C HIS A 5 0.76 -18.89 -17.05
N MET A 6 -0.34 -18.23 -17.42
CA MET A 6 -0.64 -16.82 -17.06
C MET A 6 -0.47 -16.51 -15.56
N GLY A 7 -0.64 -17.52 -14.69
CA GLY A 7 -0.39 -17.38 -13.25
C GLY A 7 1.07 -17.09 -12.87
N TRP A 8 2.05 -17.61 -13.62
CA TRP A 8 3.46 -17.34 -13.39
C TRP A 8 3.80 -15.87 -13.67
N PHE A 9 3.39 -15.34 -14.83
CA PHE A 9 3.58 -13.93 -15.17
C PHE A 9 2.91 -12.97 -14.18
N ARG A 10 1.72 -13.34 -13.65
CA ARG A 10 1.05 -12.55 -12.61
C ARG A 10 1.84 -12.53 -11.30
N ARG A 11 2.42 -13.66 -10.89
CA ARG A 11 3.25 -13.75 -9.67
C ARG A 11 4.54 -12.95 -9.81
N THR A 12 5.26 -13.07 -10.93
CA THR A 12 6.47 -12.27 -11.18
C THR A 12 6.17 -10.78 -11.10
N ARG A 13 5.10 -10.33 -11.79
CA ARG A 13 4.69 -8.92 -11.78
C ARG A 13 4.29 -8.41 -10.39
N LEU A 14 3.74 -9.27 -9.53
CA LEU A 14 3.43 -8.91 -8.14
C LEU A 14 4.70 -8.78 -7.30
N GLY A 15 5.68 -9.68 -7.49
CA GLY A 15 7.00 -9.59 -6.87
C GLY A 15 7.71 -8.29 -7.23
N ASP A 16 7.73 -7.93 -8.53
CA ASP A 16 8.34 -6.67 -8.99
C ASP A 16 7.68 -5.44 -8.34
N ARG A 17 6.35 -5.46 -8.21
CA ARG A 17 5.59 -4.40 -7.53
C ARG A 17 5.93 -4.31 -6.04
N ALA A 18 6.11 -5.45 -5.36
CA ALA A 18 6.53 -5.46 -3.96
C ALA A 18 7.91 -4.82 -3.79
N VAL A 19 8.85 -5.13 -4.68
CA VAL A 19 10.20 -4.54 -4.68
C VAL A 19 10.14 -3.03 -4.89
N ILE A 20 9.34 -2.56 -5.86
CA ILE A 20 9.15 -1.13 -6.11
C ILE A 20 8.55 -0.44 -4.87
N LEU A 21 7.53 -1.03 -4.26
CA LEU A 21 6.87 -0.47 -3.08
C LEU A 21 7.84 -0.35 -1.89
N GLN A 22 8.65 -1.38 -1.65
CA GLN A 22 9.68 -1.36 -0.62
C GLN A 22 10.78 -0.32 -0.93
N ALA A 23 11.16 -0.16 -2.20
CA ALA A 23 12.12 0.87 -2.60
C ALA A 23 11.58 2.29 -2.36
N MET A 24 10.27 2.51 -2.61
CA MET A 24 9.60 3.77 -2.28
C MET A 24 9.58 4.02 -0.76
N ASP A 25 9.29 3.01 0.06
CA ASP A 25 9.33 3.12 1.52
C ASP A 25 10.72 3.53 2.03
N ARG A 26 11.77 2.91 1.50
CA ARG A 26 13.17 3.28 1.81
C ARG A 26 13.51 4.69 1.34
N ALA A 27 12.97 5.13 0.20
CA ALA A 27 13.17 6.50 -0.29
C ALA A 27 12.53 7.53 0.63
N ILE A 28 11.30 7.28 1.09
CA ILE A 28 10.61 8.14 2.06
C ILE A 28 11.46 8.31 3.33
N LEU A 29 11.98 7.21 3.89
CA LEU A 29 12.85 7.28 5.07
C LEU A 29 14.13 8.08 4.81
N ARG A 30 14.78 7.87 3.66
CA ARG A 30 16.01 8.58 3.29
C ARG A 30 15.80 10.08 3.09
N GLU A 31 14.64 10.49 2.59
CA GLU A 31 14.37 11.87 2.22
C GLU A 31 13.94 12.76 3.40
N GLY A 32 13.71 12.17 4.58
CA GLY A 32 13.31 12.91 5.79
C GLY A 32 12.10 12.34 6.50
N GLY A 33 11.56 11.20 6.03
CA GLY A 33 10.45 10.49 6.64
C GLY A 33 9.08 10.93 6.13
N VAL A 34 8.05 10.38 6.77
CA VAL A 34 6.65 10.59 6.34
C VAL A 34 6.18 12.04 6.56
N GLU A 35 6.71 12.71 7.58
CA GLU A 35 6.28 14.05 8.03
C GLU A 35 6.47 15.15 6.99
N ILE A 36 7.47 14.97 6.12
CA ILE A 36 7.85 15.98 5.13
C ILE A 36 7.09 15.81 3.81
N LEU A 37 6.29 14.75 3.67
CA LEU A 37 5.51 14.52 2.47
C LEU A 37 4.43 15.60 2.33
N SER A 38 4.30 16.14 1.13
CA SER A 38 3.14 16.97 0.80
C SER A 38 1.86 16.16 0.98
N THR A 39 0.75 16.84 1.27
CA THR A 39 -0.55 16.20 1.44
C THR A 39 -0.92 15.28 0.26
N ASP A 40 -0.63 15.70 -0.97
CA ASP A 40 -0.96 14.90 -2.16
C ASP A 40 -0.08 13.66 -2.29
N ASN A 41 1.22 13.77 -1.98
CA ASN A 41 2.13 12.63 -1.95
C ASN A 41 1.75 11.65 -0.84
N LEU A 42 1.35 12.16 0.33
CA LEU A 42 0.88 11.35 1.44
C LEU A 42 -0.39 10.55 1.06
N ARG A 43 -1.39 11.21 0.47
CA ARG A 43 -2.59 10.54 -0.04
C ARG A 43 -2.27 9.47 -1.06
N HIS A 44 -1.40 9.80 -2.03
CA HIS A 44 -0.99 8.85 -3.05
C HIS A 44 -0.25 7.65 -2.44
N ALA A 45 0.66 7.89 -1.49
CA ALA A 45 1.40 6.84 -0.80
C ALA A 45 0.48 5.90 -0.02
N CYS A 46 -0.51 6.43 0.69
CA CYS A 46 -1.54 5.63 1.35
C CYS A 46 -2.36 4.81 0.35
N LEU A 47 -2.82 5.43 -0.74
CA LEU A 47 -3.67 4.79 -1.75
C LEU A 47 -3.00 3.57 -2.40
N ILE A 48 -1.75 3.69 -2.84
CA ILE A 48 -1.04 2.58 -3.49
C ILE A 48 -0.72 1.42 -2.52
N ARG A 49 -0.78 1.68 -1.20
CA ARG A 49 -0.62 0.69 -0.13
C ARG A 49 -1.96 0.11 0.36
N GLY A 50 -3.07 0.50 -0.28
CA GLY A 50 -4.40 -0.04 -0.04
C GLY A 50 -5.19 0.66 1.08
N LEU A 51 -4.73 1.82 1.55
CA LEU A 51 -5.52 2.68 2.43
C LEU A 51 -6.30 3.70 1.59
N ASN A 52 -7.60 3.82 1.82
CA ASN A 52 -8.42 4.91 1.27
C ASN A 52 -8.20 6.19 2.08
N PRO A 53 -7.52 7.21 1.53
CA PRO A 53 -7.26 8.46 2.25
C PRO A 53 -8.47 9.42 2.25
N MET A 54 -9.58 9.06 1.60
CA MET A 54 -10.75 9.93 1.48
C MET A 54 -11.29 10.29 2.87
N ASN A 55 -11.38 11.60 3.14
CA ASN A 55 -11.82 12.16 4.42
C ASN A 55 -10.94 11.84 5.64
N MET A 56 -9.72 11.30 5.46
CA MET A 56 -8.75 11.17 6.56
C MET A 56 -8.04 12.50 6.83
N LYS A 57 -7.72 12.77 8.09
CA LYS A 57 -6.82 13.88 8.44
C LYS A 57 -5.40 13.53 8.03
N ASN A 58 -4.59 14.55 7.75
CA ASN A 58 -3.17 14.33 7.42
C ASN A 58 -2.43 13.57 8.53
N GLU A 59 -2.69 13.90 9.80
CA GLU A 59 -2.07 13.23 10.94
C GLU A 59 -2.37 11.72 10.97
N ASP A 60 -3.61 11.32 10.67
CA ASP A 60 -4.01 9.91 10.62
C ASP A 60 -3.30 9.17 9.47
N MET A 61 -3.21 9.81 8.29
CA MET A 61 -2.47 9.26 7.15
C MET A 61 -0.97 9.12 7.45
N VAL A 62 -0.37 10.11 8.14
CA VAL A 62 1.03 10.04 8.57
C VAL A 62 1.25 8.86 9.51
N ASN A 63 0.40 8.72 10.54
CA ASN A 63 0.51 7.65 11.52
C ASN A 63 0.35 6.27 10.88
N TRP A 64 -0.65 6.13 9.99
CA TRP A 64 -0.85 4.89 9.26
C TRP A 64 0.34 4.54 8.37
N LEU A 65 0.87 5.50 7.60
CA LEU A 65 1.99 5.27 6.70
C LEU A 65 3.29 4.98 7.46
N LYS A 66 3.50 5.58 8.64
CA LYS A 66 4.59 5.18 9.54
C LYS A 66 4.45 3.73 9.99
N GLY A 67 3.25 3.30 10.37
CA GLY A 67 2.99 1.90 10.75
C GLY A 67 3.26 0.93 9.60
N TRP A 68 2.84 1.27 8.38
CA TRP A 68 3.19 0.52 7.18
C TRP A 68 4.72 0.41 6.99
N ILE A 69 5.43 1.54 7.04
CA ILE A 69 6.88 1.58 6.78
C ILE A 69 7.65 0.82 7.86
N ALA A 70 7.20 0.86 9.11
CA ALA A 70 7.79 0.08 10.20
C ALA A 70 7.71 -1.44 9.95
N VAL A 71 6.70 -1.91 9.22
CA VAL A 71 6.62 -3.32 8.80
C VAL A 71 7.46 -3.56 7.55
N SER A 72 7.37 -2.69 6.55
CA SER A 72 8.05 -2.90 5.26
C SER A 72 9.57 -2.75 5.32
N SER A 73 10.10 -2.04 6.33
CA SER A 73 11.55 -1.95 6.60
C SER A 73 12.16 -3.26 7.08
N GLU A 74 11.39 -4.06 7.81
CA GLU A 74 11.85 -5.33 8.41
C GLU A 74 11.66 -6.52 7.46
N ILE A 75 10.89 -6.36 6.38
CA ILE A 75 10.65 -7.41 5.40
C ILE A 75 11.89 -7.61 4.52
N ASP A 76 12.36 -8.85 4.43
CA ASP A 76 13.43 -9.24 3.53
C ASP A 76 12.90 -9.62 2.13
N LYS A 77 13.83 -9.86 1.20
CA LYS A 77 13.53 -10.26 -0.18
C LYS A 77 12.82 -11.63 -0.28
N ASP A 78 12.98 -12.49 0.73
CA ASP A 78 12.44 -13.86 0.73
C ASP A 78 11.01 -13.89 1.31
N SER A 79 10.59 -12.80 1.96
CA SER A 79 9.29 -12.61 2.61
C SER A 79 8.42 -11.50 1.98
N LEU A 80 8.69 -11.10 0.73
CA LEU A 80 7.91 -10.09 0.00
C LEU A 80 6.40 -10.40 -0.10
N SER A 81 6.01 -11.67 0.01
CA SER A 81 4.60 -12.06 0.08
C SER A 81 3.89 -11.42 1.28
N LEU A 82 4.57 -11.25 2.43
CA LEU A 82 4.01 -10.58 3.60
C LEU A 82 3.66 -9.12 3.28
N LEU A 83 4.56 -8.40 2.61
CA LEU A 83 4.34 -7.01 2.20
C LEU A 83 3.12 -6.90 1.27
N LEU A 84 2.94 -7.87 0.37
CA LEU A 84 1.79 -7.93 -0.52
C LEU A 84 0.47 -8.23 0.20
N HIS A 85 0.51 -8.80 1.42
CA HIS A 85 -0.65 -9.04 2.26
C HIS A 85 -0.93 -7.91 3.26
N CYS A 86 0.05 -7.03 3.54
CA CYS A 86 -0.10 -5.88 4.44
C CYS A 86 -1.31 -4.98 4.13
N PRO A 87 -1.74 -4.74 2.87
CA PRO A 87 -2.95 -3.94 2.63
C PRO A 87 -4.19 -4.50 3.32
N ILE A 88 -4.32 -5.83 3.38
CA ILE A 88 -5.43 -6.49 4.09
C ILE A 88 -5.17 -6.43 5.60
N LEU A 89 -3.96 -6.78 6.05
CA LEU A 89 -3.65 -6.88 7.47
C LEU A 89 -3.69 -5.53 8.20
N LEU A 90 -3.32 -4.43 7.52
CA LEU A 90 -3.17 -3.10 8.11
C LEU A 90 -4.29 -2.13 7.72
N ALA A 91 -4.91 -2.28 6.55
CA ALA A 91 -5.87 -1.30 6.04
C ALA A 91 -7.33 -1.79 6.05
N TYR A 92 -7.60 -3.09 6.13
CA TYR A 92 -8.97 -3.62 5.97
C TYR A 92 -9.96 -3.07 7.01
N ASN A 93 -9.49 -2.88 8.24
CA ASN A 93 -10.31 -2.39 9.36
C ASN A 93 -10.39 -0.86 9.45
N GLU A 94 -9.79 -0.13 8.49
CA GLU A 94 -9.90 1.32 8.47
C GLU A 94 -11.30 1.75 8.01
N PRO A 95 -12.02 2.61 8.75
CA PRO A 95 -13.40 3.00 8.43
C PRO A 95 -13.56 3.58 7.01
N THR A 96 -12.53 4.25 6.49
CA THR A 96 -12.53 4.79 5.13
C THR A 96 -12.46 3.70 4.07
N ASN A 97 -11.87 2.55 4.37
CA ASN A 97 -11.86 1.37 3.50
C ASN A 97 -13.18 0.61 3.51
N TRP A 98 -13.93 0.63 4.62
CA TRP A 98 -15.27 0.04 4.68
C TRP A 98 -16.24 0.67 3.68
N GLN A 99 -16.08 1.96 3.39
CA GLN A 99 -16.84 2.62 2.33
C GLN A 99 -16.55 1.96 0.98
N LEU A 100 -15.31 1.59 0.67
CA LEU A 100 -15.01 0.90 -0.60
C LEU A 100 -15.51 -0.54 -0.64
N ILE A 101 -15.51 -1.23 0.51
CA ILE A 101 -15.80 -2.67 0.59
C ILE A 101 -17.31 -2.93 0.69
N TYR A 102 -18.04 -2.08 1.43
CA TYR A 102 -19.43 -2.31 1.81
C TYR A 102 -20.41 -1.26 1.25
N ASP A 103 -19.94 -0.18 0.61
CA ASP A 103 -20.86 0.75 -0.04
C ASP A 103 -21.53 0.09 -1.24
N THR A 104 -22.77 -0.33 -1.01
CA THR A 104 -23.68 -0.94 -1.99
C THR A 104 -24.61 0.09 -2.61
N LYS A 105 -24.40 1.40 -2.36
CA LYS A 105 -25.28 2.49 -2.79
C LYS A 105 -24.57 3.49 -3.72
N GLN A 106 -24.13 3.03 -4.89
CA GLN A 106 -23.90 3.92 -6.04
C GLN A 106 -24.55 3.28 -7.29
N PRO A 107 -25.50 3.94 -7.97
CA PRO A 107 -25.96 3.47 -9.27
C PRO A 107 -24.77 3.47 -10.23
N LYS A 108 -24.59 2.35 -10.95
CA LYS A 108 -23.61 2.27 -12.04
C LYS A 108 -24.02 3.29 -13.12
N LEU A 109 -23.16 4.26 -13.39
CA LEU A 109 -23.26 5.14 -14.57
C LEU A 109 -23.24 4.31 -15.86
#